data_AF-A0A0K2RL23-F1
#
_entry.id   AF-A0A0K2RL23-F1
#
_cell.length_a   1.000
_cell.length_b   1.000
_cell.length_c   1.000
_cell.angle_alpha   90.00
_cell.angle_beta   90.00
_cell.angle_gamma   90.00
#
_symmetry.space_group_name_H-M   'P 1'
#
loop_
_entity.id
_entity.type
_entity.pdbx_description
1 polymer ?
#
loop_
_entity_poly.entity_id
_entity_poly.type
_entity_poly.pdbx_seq_one_letter_code
_entity_poly.pdbx_strand_id
1 'polypeptide(L)'
;MKAVHFGAGNIGRGFVGLLLHEAGYEVVFADVADALISQLASASSYEVHEVGENAAVKTVSGFRALNSGTEEVAVVAEIATADLVTTAVGRTS
;
A
#
# COMPACT_ATOMS: atom_id res chain seq x y z
N MET A 1 -10.59 10.02 -3.45
CA MET A 1 -9.37 10.07 -4.28
C MET A 1 -8.69 8.73 -4.16
N LYS A 2 -8.05 8.24 -5.22
CA LYS A 2 -7.40 6.92 -5.26
C LYS A 2 -5.91 7.06 -5.51
N ALA A 3 -5.11 6.34 -4.74
CA ALA A 3 -3.67 6.27 -4.92
C ALA A 3 -3.22 4.83 -5.16
N VAL A 4 -2.37 4.62 -6.16
CA VAL A 4 -1.64 3.36 -6.33
C VAL A 4 -0.26 3.50 -5.73
N HIS A 5 0.11 2.60 -4.83
CA HIS A 5 1.44 2.57 -4.20
C HIS A 5 2.18 1.30 -4.59
N PHE A 6 3.26 1.45 -5.36
CA PHE A 6 4.15 0.36 -5.70
C PHE A 6 5.17 0.13 -4.58
N GLY A 7 5.25 -1.11 -4.11
CA GLY A 7 6.10 -1.49 -2.98
C GLY A 7 5.28 -1.59 -1.70
N ALA A 8 4.72 -2.76 -1.43
CA ALA A 8 3.89 -3.02 -0.27
C ALA A 8 4.69 -3.36 0.98
N GLY A 9 6.02 -3.20 0.98
CA GLY A 9 6.91 -3.48 2.10
C GLY A 9 6.74 -2.52 3.30
N ASN A 10 7.68 -2.56 4.25
CA ASN A 10 7.56 -1.80 5.49
C ASN A 10 7.48 -0.27 5.28
N ILE A 11 8.26 0.29 4.35
CA ILE A 11 8.18 1.73 4.02
C ILE A 11 6.84 2.06 3.36
N GLY A 12 6.34 1.18 2.49
CA GLY A 12 5.05 1.36 1.84
C GLY A 12 3.90 1.35 2.83
N ARG A 13 3.82 0.35 3.72
CA ARG A 13 2.71 0.25 4.68
C ARG A 13 2.84 1.19 5.87
N GLY A 14 4.05 1.31 6.40
CA GLY A 14 4.34 2.02 7.65
C GLY A 14 4.58 3.51 7.48
N PHE A 15 4.74 4.00 6.24
CA PHE A 15 4.98 5.42 6.00
C PHE A 15 4.14 5.97 4.85
N VAL A 16 4.47 5.66 3.59
CA VAL A 16 3.81 6.31 2.45
C VAL A 16 2.31 5.99 2.39
N GLY A 17 1.95 4.71 2.52
CA GLY A 17 0.57 4.25 2.55
C GLY A 17 -0.21 4.76 3.75
N LEU A 18 0.43 4.88 4.92
CA LEU A 18 -0.17 5.49 6.11
C LEU A 18 -0.53 6.96 5.85
N LEU A 19 0.41 7.74 5.32
CA LEU A 19 0.17 9.16 5.01
C LEU A 19 -0.93 9.34 3.95
N LEU A 20 -0.98 8.48 2.93
CA LEU A 20 -2.04 8.52 1.92
C LEU A 20 -3.41 8.20 2.52
N HIS A 21 -3.49 7.18 3.38
CA HIS A 21 -4.71 6.82 4.10
C HIS A 21 -5.17 7.98 5.01
N GLU A 22 -4.26 8.59 5.79
CA GLU A 22 -4.60 9.75 6.63
C GLU A 22 -5.02 10.97 5.82
N ALA A 23 -4.53 11.12 4.58
CA ALA A 23 -4.96 12.14 3.64
C ALA A 23 -6.31 11.82 2.94
N GLY A 24 -6.95 10.70 3.26
CA GLY A 24 -8.27 10.31 2.74
C GLY A 24 -8.23 9.65 1.36
N TYR A 25 -7.08 9.10 0.94
CA TYR A 25 -7.00 8.28 -0.27
C TYR A 25 -7.44 6.84 0.02
N GLU A 26 -8.19 6.27 -0.92
CA GLU A 26 -8.23 4.82 -1.05
C GLU A 26 -6.87 4.35 -1.60
N VAL A 27 -6.17 3.50 -0.85
CA VAL A 27 -4.83 3.02 -1.21
C VAL A 27 -4.92 1.65 -1.87
N VAL A 28 -4.35 1.53 -3.07
CA VAL A 28 -4.14 0.25 -3.75
C VAL A 28 -2.65 -0.06 -3.72
N PHE A 29 -2.25 -1.07 -2.93
CA PHE A 29 -0.89 -1.58 -2.91
C PHE A 29 -0.62 -2.48 -4.12
N ALA A 30 0.52 -2.29 -4.78
CA ALA A 30 1.00 -3.14 -5.86
C ALA A 30 2.42 -3.65 -5.53
N ASP A 31 2.61 -4.96 -5.51
CA ASP A 31 3.92 -5.59 -5.24
C ASP A 31 3.99 -6.97 -5.91
N VAL A 32 5.18 -7.54 -6.07
CA VAL A 32 5.38 -8.90 -6.60
C VAL A 32 5.46 -9.95 -5.50
N ALA A 33 5.59 -9.54 -4.23
CA ALA A 33 5.67 -10.43 -3.08
C ALA A 33 4.32 -11.11 -2.79
N ASP A 34 4.07 -12.25 -3.43
CA ASP A 34 2.78 -12.94 -3.45
C ASP A 34 2.19 -13.23 -2.06
N ALA A 35 3.01 -13.73 -1.13
CA ALA A 35 2.58 -14.00 0.23
C ALA A 35 2.09 -12.74 0.97
N LEU A 36 2.80 -11.62 0.78
CA LEU A 36 2.45 -10.35 1.40
C LEU A 36 1.18 -9.75 0.78
N ILE A 37 1.06 -9.79 -0.55
CA ILE A 37 -0.13 -9.29 -1.23
C ILE A 37 -1.35 -10.12 -0.85
N SER A 38 -1.22 -11.45 -0.78
CA SER A 38 -2.32 -12.33 -0.32
C SER A 38 -2.74 -12.03 1.11
N GLN A 39 -1.79 -11.74 2.01
CA GLN A 39 -2.09 -11.32 3.38
C GLN A 39 -2.83 -9.98 3.42
N LEU A 40 -2.40 -9.00 2.62
CA LEU A 40 -3.07 -7.71 2.55
C LEU A 40 -4.48 -7.82 1.94
N ALA A 41 -4.63 -8.53 0.83
CA ALA A 41 -5.91 -8.68 0.15
C ALA A 41 -6.97 -9.40 1.01
N SER A 42 -6.55 -10.26 1.95
CA SER A 42 -7.44 -10.93 2.90
C SER A 42 -7.67 -10.17 4.21
N ALA A 43 -6.91 -9.11 4.46
CA ALA A 43 -7.04 -8.29 5.67
C ALA A 43 -8.00 -7.12 5.44
N SER A 44 -8.87 -6.84 6.42
CA SER A 44 -9.69 -5.62 6.43
C SER A 44 -8.91 -4.39 6.89
N SER A 45 -7.84 -4.59 7.65
CA SER A 45 -6.98 -3.54 8.20
C SER A 45 -5.60 -4.09 8.60
N TYR A 46 -4.62 -3.19 8.76
CA TYR A 46 -3.37 -3.48 9.47
C TYR A 46 -3.01 -2.32 10.42
N GLU A 47 -2.09 -2.58 11.35
CA GLU A 47 -1.61 -1.58 12.30
C GLU A 47 -0.20 -1.10 11.95
N VAL A 48 0.02 0.20 12.15
CA VAL A 48 1.35 0.82 12.17
C VAL A 48 1.63 1.24 13.60
N HIS A 49 2.75 0.74 14.13
CA HIS A 49 3.19 1.01 15.49
C HIS A 49 4.28 2.06 15.45
N GLU A 50 3.94 3.28 15.82
CA GLU A 50 4.87 4.39 15.98
C GLU A 50 5.54 4.27 17.35
N VAL A 51 6.87 4.25 17.38
CA VAL A 51 7.68 4.11 18.60
C VAL A 51 8.41 5.42 18.91
N GLY A 52 8.58 5.74 20.19
CA GLY A 52 9.26 6.95 20.64
C GLY A 52 8.52 7.64 21.79
N GLU A 53 8.81 8.92 22.00
CA GLU A 53 8.21 9.72 23.07
C GLU A 53 6.69 9.85 22.93
N ASN A 54 6.17 9.85 21.70
CA ASN A 54 4.75 9.89 21.37
C ASN A 54 4.30 8.59 20.68
N ALA A 55 4.53 7.45 21.34
CA ALA A 55 4.14 6.16 20.80
C ALA A 55 2.63 6.11 20.49
N ALA A 56 2.28 5.59 19.32
CA ALA A 56 0.91 5.51 18.85
C ALA A 56 0.70 4.27 17.99
N VAL A 57 -0.54 3.78 17.96
CA VAL A 57 -0.96 2.73 17.03
C VAL A 57 -1.95 3.35 16.06
N LYS A 58 -1.62 3.29 14.77
CA LYS A 58 -2.46 3.79 13.68
C LYS A 58 -3.05 2.60 12.94
N THR A 59 -4.36 2.59 12.75
CA THR A 59 -5.04 1.57 11.93
C THR A 59 -5.19 2.08 10.50
N VAL A 60 -4.73 1.29 9.55
CA VAL A 60 -4.97 1.52 8.11
C VAL A 60 -6.01 0.51 7.64
N SER A 61 -7.08 0.99 7.03
CA SER A 61 -8.20 0.16 6.55
C SER A 61 -8.69 0.66 5.19
N GLY A 62 -9.60 -0.10 4.55
CA GLY A 62 -10.18 0.31 3.26
C GLY A 62 -9.16 0.38 2.11
N PHE A 63 -8.08 -0.38 2.22
CA PHE A 63 -7.10 -0.54 1.15
C PHE A 63 -7.40 -1.78 0.32
N ARG A 64 -6.79 -1.86 -0.86
CA ARG A 64 -6.74 -3.05 -1.71
C ARG A 64 -5.29 -3.42 -1.99
N ALA A 65 -5.03 -4.66 -2.38
CA ALA A 65 -3.70 -5.13 -2.75
C ALA A 65 -3.79 -6.02 -3.99
N LEU A 66 -2.88 -5.79 -4.94
CA LEU A 66 -2.77 -6.54 -6.20
C LEU A 66 -1.33 -6.98 -6.42
N ASN A 67 -1.16 -8.19 -6.96
CA ASN A 67 0.15 -8.71 -7.30
C ASN A 67 0.56 -8.18 -8.67
N SER A 68 1.51 -7.25 -8.73
CA SER A 68 1.92 -6.63 -9.99
C SER A 68 2.65 -7.55 -10.95
N GLY A 69 3.08 -8.75 -10.50
CA GLY A 69 3.70 -9.76 -11.34
C GLY A 69 2.71 -10.72 -11.99
N THR A 70 1.52 -10.89 -11.43
CA THR A 70 0.50 -11.86 -11.92
C THR A 70 -0.83 -11.22 -12.30
N GLU A 71 -1.11 -10.01 -11.83
CA GLU A 71 -2.37 -9.27 -12.04
C GLU A 71 -2.14 -7.97 -12.84
N GLU A 72 -1.24 -8.00 -13.83
CA GLU A 72 -0.80 -6.82 -14.60
C GLU A 72 -1.98 -6.00 -15.15
N VAL A 73 -2.97 -6.65 -15.76
CA VAL A 73 -4.15 -5.98 -16.34
C VAL A 73 -4.95 -5.21 -15.27
N ALA A 74 -5.10 -5.79 -14.07
CA ALA A 74 -5.81 -5.14 -12.98
C ALA A 74 -5.01 -3.94 -12.44
N VAL A 75 -3.69 -4.09 -12.27
CA VAL A 75 -2.81 -3.00 -11.85
C VAL A 75 -2.85 -1.84 -12.84
N VAL A 76 -2.81 -2.12 -14.15
CA VAL A 76 -2.93 -1.09 -15.21
C VAL A 76 -4.28 -0.36 -15.11
N ALA A 77 -5.38 -1.07 -14.85
CA ALA A 77 -6.69 -0.47 -14.69
C ALA A 77 -6.77 0.46 -13.46
N GLU A 78 -6.13 0.08 -12.35
CA GLU A 78 -6.06 0.92 -11.15
C GLU A 78 -5.23 2.19 -11.39
N ILE A 79 -4.09 2.08 -12.08
CA ILE A 79 -3.25 3.22 -12.46
C ILE A 79 -4.01 4.18 -13.36
N ALA A 80 -4.73 3.67 -14.37
CA ALA A 80 -5.46 4.49 -15.34
C ALA A 80 -6.54 5.37 -14.70
N THR A 81 -6.97 5.04 -13.50
CA THR A 81 -8.04 5.73 -12.76
C THR A 81 -7.57 6.29 -11.42
N ALA A 82 -6.26 6.28 -11.14
CA ALA A 82 -5.69 6.84 -9.93
C ALA A 82 -5.42 8.34 -10.07
N ASP A 83 -5.62 9.07 -8.98
CA ASP A 83 -5.26 10.49 -8.87
C ASP A 83 -3.76 10.66 -8.60
N LEU A 84 -3.13 9.64 -8.00
CA LEU A 84 -1.73 9.65 -7.60
C LEU A 84 -1.10 8.25 -7.73
N VAL A 85 0.14 8.21 -8.21
CA VAL A 85 0.97 7.00 -8.17
C VAL A 85 2.25 7.31 -7.39
N THR A 86 2.59 6.46 -6.42
CA THR A 86 3.81 6.59 -5.61
C THR A 86 4.57 5.27 -5.58
N THR A 87 5.85 5.31 -5.26
CA THR A 87 6.70 4.11 -5.24
C THR A 87 7.64 4.10 -4.02
N ALA A 88 7.85 2.91 -3.47
CA ALA A 88 8.85 2.58 -2.45
C ALA A 88 9.41 1.16 -2.70
N VAL A 89 9.90 0.91 -3.91
CA VAL A 89 10.31 -0.42 -4.40
C VAL A 89 11.80 -0.74 -4.20
N GLY A 90 12.57 0.19 -3.63
CA GLY A 90 14.02 0.07 -3.54
C GLY A 90 14.72 0.22 -4.89
N ARG A 91 16.05 0.12 -4.88
CA ARG A 91 16.89 0.18 -6.08
C ARG A 91 17.24 -1.23 -6.52
N THR A 92 17.05 -1.55 -7.80
CA THR A 92 17.55 -2.77 -8.42
C THR A 92 19.02 -2.55 -8.79
N SER A 93 19.93 -3.24 -8.12
CA SER A 93 21.36 -3.31 -8.47
C SER A 93 21.61 -4.28 -9.61
#